data_AF-A0A257ESJ5-F1
#
_entry.id   AF-A0A257ESJ5-F1
#
_cell.length_a   1.000
_cell.length_b   1.000
_cell.length_c   1.000
_cell.angle_alpha   90.00
_cell.angle_beta   90.00
_cell.angle_gamma   90.00
#
_symmetry.space_group_name_H-M   'P 1'
#
loop_
_entity.id
_entity.type
_entity.pdbx_description
1 polymer ?
#
loop_
_entity_poly.entity_id
_entity_poly.type
_entity_poly.pdbx_seq_one_letter_code
_entity_poly.pdbx_strand_id
1 'polypeptide(L)'
;MNLIIGTRRVTPDAITRTAEGVEAILHGEALLSLLDAAFHGAGTIEILGGDLDRHRMEVTGIDMLGGETRVTLAALGAGQRLM
;
A
#
# COMPACT_ATOMS: atom_id res chain seq x y z
N MET A 1 6.87 -8.49 -5.27
CA MET A 1 7.12 -7.13 -4.72
C MET A 1 6.79 -7.16 -3.24
N ASN A 2 7.30 -6.23 -2.43
CA ASN A 2 6.97 -6.12 -1.00
C ASN A 2 6.62 -4.67 -0.67
N LEU A 3 6.14 -4.43 0.54
CA LEU A 3 5.92 -3.10 1.08
C LEU A 3 6.99 -2.75 2.11
N ILE A 4 7.31 -1.47 2.21
CA ILE A 4 7.99 -0.87 3.34
C ILE A 4 6.99 0.08 3.99
N ILE A 5 6.73 -0.10 5.28
CA ILE A 5 5.82 0.71 6.07
C ILE A 5 6.62 1.30 7.22
N GLY A 6 6.89 2.60 7.14
CA GLY A 6 7.87 3.26 8.00
C GLY A 6 9.25 2.60 7.86
N THR A 7 9.70 1.89 8.89
CA THR A 7 10.96 1.13 8.88
C THR A 7 10.77 -0.39 8.74
N ARG A 8 9.51 -0.85 8.66
CA ARG A 8 9.17 -2.27 8.61
C ARG A 8 9.06 -2.75 7.17
N ARG A 9 9.66 -3.90 6.87
CA ARG A 9 9.38 -4.62 5.63
C ARG A 9 8.17 -5.51 5.86
N VAL A 10 7.21 -5.44 4.95
CA VAL A 10 5.97 -6.21 4.96
C VAL A 10 5.88 -7.00 3.67
N THR A 11 5.63 -8.31 3.79
CA THR A 11 5.34 -9.20 2.68
C THR A 11 3.83 -9.40 2.63
N PRO A 12 3.12 -8.86 1.62
CA PRO A 12 1.70 -9.13 1.44
C PRO A 12 1.46 -10.59 1.08
N ASP A 13 0.25 -11.08 1.35
CA ASP A 13 -0.16 -12.43 0.93
C ASP A 13 -0.27 -12.51 -0.59
N ALA A 14 -0.71 -11.41 -1.23
CA ALA A 14 -0.65 -11.21 -2.66
C ALA A 14 -0.38 -9.74 -2.98
N ILE A 15 0.32 -9.47 -4.09
CA ILE A 15 0.54 -8.12 -4.60
C ILE A 15 0.60 -8.12 -6.13
N THR A 16 -0.19 -7.23 -6.73
CA THR A 16 -0.35 -7.10 -8.18
C THR A 16 -0.12 -5.66 -8.61
N ARG A 17 0.62 -5.45 -9.70
CA ARG A 17 0.82 -4.12 -10.30
C ARG A 17 -0.47 -3.67 -11.01
N THR A 18 -0.85 -2.42 -10.81
CA THR A 18 -1.94 -1.74 -11.55
C THR A 18 -1.36 -0.63 -12.42
N ALA A 19 -2.20 0.15 -13.12
CA ALA A 19 -1.72 1.34 -13.83
C ALA A 19 -1.15 2.39 -12.86
N GLU A 20 -1.92 2.70 -11.80
CA GLU A 20 -1.63 3.80 -10.88
C GLU A 20 -0.71 3.41 -9.71
N GLY A 21 -0.51 2.12 -9.45
CA GLY A 21 0.32 1.63 -8.36
C GLY A 21 0.22 0.12 -8.18
N VAL A 22 -0.23 -0.34 -7.02
CA VAL A 22 -0.40 -1.76 -6.71
C VAL A 22 -1.70 -2.04 -5.96
N GLU A 23 -2.18 -3.28 -6.07
CA GLU A 23 -3.17 -3.85 -5.14
C GLU A 23 -2.48 -4.91 -4.30
N ALA A 24 -2.70 -4.89 -2.99
CA ALA A 24 -2.11 -5.84 -2.05
C ALA A 24 -3.19 -6.45 -1.14
N ILE A 25 -3.04 -7.74 -0.83
CA ILE A 25 -3.86 -8.42 0.19
C ILE A 25 -3.05 -8.46 1.49
N LEU A 26 -3.63 -7.91 2.56
CA LEU A 26 -2.99 -7.76 3.87
C LEU A 26 -3.89 -8.27 4.99
N HIS A 27 -3.28 -8.86 6.01
CA HIS A 27 -3.96 -9.35 7.20
C HIS A 27 -3.19 -8.99 8.48
N GLY A 28 -3.92 -8.97 9.60
CA GLY A 28 -3.35 -8.81 10.94
C GLY A 28 -2.45 -7.58 11.07
N GLU A 29 -1.26 -7.79 11.64
CA GLU A 29 -0.27 -6.75 11.91
C GLU A 29 0.17 -5.96 10.67
N ALA A 30 0.19 -6.61 9.49
CA ALA A 30 0.56 -5.95 8.24
C ALA A 30 -0.49 -4.91 7.84
N LEU A 31 -1.77 -5.25 7.99
CA LEU A 31 -2.87 -4.32 7.76
C LEU A 31 -2.88 -3.20 8.80
N LEU A 32 -2.73 -3.52 10.09
CA LEU A 32 -2.71 -2.52 11.16
C LEU A 32 -1.58 -1.50 10.97
N SER A 33 -0.37 -1.98 10.67
CA SER A 33 0.78 -1.10 10.41
C SER A 33 0.53 -0.18 9.21
N LEU A 34 -0.14 -0.69 8.16
CA LEU A 34 -0.50 0.11 7.00
C LEU A 34 -1.52 1.21 7.35
N LEU A 35 -2.56 0.87 8.12
CA LEU A 35 -3.59 1.83 8.54
C LEU A 35 -2.98 2.94 9.41
N ASP A 36 -2.07 2.61 10.32
CA ASP A 36 -1.38 3.62 11.14
C ASP A 36 -0.51 4.56 10.29
N ALA A 37 0.21 4.03 9.29
CA ALA A 37 0.99 4.87 8.38
C ALA A 37 0.09 5.77 7.52
N ALA A 38 -1.01 5.23 6.99
CA ALA A 38 -1.92 5.96 6.10
C ALA A 38 -2.74 7.05 6.80
N PHE A 39 -3.24 6.77 8.02
CA PHE A 39 -4.25 7.62 8.65
C PHE A 39 -3.78 8.29 9.94
N HIS A 40 -2.72 7.80 10.59
CA HIS A 40 -2.17 8.38 11.81
C HIS A 40 -0.80 9.04 11.61
N GLY A 41 -0.30 9.10 10.37
CA GLY A 41 1.00 9.69 10.04
C GLY A 41 2.18 8.94 10.65
N ALA A 42 2.01 7.66 11.02
CA ALA A 42 3.02 6.87 11.71
C ALA A 42 4.17 6.37 10.79
N GLY A 43 4.25 6.86 9.55
CA GLY A 43 5.31 6.52 8.62
C GLY A 43 4.93 6.74 7.16
N THR A 44 5.81 6.31 6.26
CA THR A 44 5.56 6.30 4.81
C THR A 44 5.24 4.88 4.35
N ILE A 45 4.47 4.76 3.27
CA ILE A 45 4.23 3.50 2.57
C ILE A 45 5.05 3.54 1.28
N GLU A 46 5.94 2.59 1.09
CA GLU A 46 6.81 2.50 -0.09
C GLU A 46 6.80 1.08 -0.66
N ILE A 47 7.10 0.92 -1.94
CA ILE A 47 7.30 -0.40 -2.56
C ILE A 47 8.75 -0.83 -2.44
N LEU A 48 8.97 -2.12 -2.24
CA LEU A 48 10.27 -2.77 -2.32
C LEU A 48 10.31 -3.79 -3.47
N GLY A 49 11.14 -3.49 -4.46
CA GLY A 49 11.37 -4.24 -5.70
C GLY A 49 10.44 -3.85 -6.85
N GLY A 50 10.83 -4.23 -8.07
CA GLY A 50 10.08 -3.92 -9.28
C GLY A 50 10.35 -2.52 -9.84
N ASP A 51 9.50 -2.07 -10.75
CA ASP A 51 9.53 -0.75 -11.39
C ASP A 51 9.18 0.40 -10.43
N LEU A 52 8.44 0.09 -9.36
CA LEU A 52 8.04 1.03 -8.33
C LEU A 52 8.98 1.04 -7.11
N ASP A 53 10.18 0.44 -7.19
CA ASP A 53 11.07 0.37 -6.02
C ASP A 53 11.29 1.76 -5.39
N ARG A 54 11.13 1.82 -4.07
CA ARG A 54 11.20 3.04 -3.23
C ARG A 54 10.22 4.15 -3.59
N HIS A 55 9.26 3.92 -4.47
CA HIS A 55 8.19 4.89 -4.72
C HIS A 55 7.26 4.95 -3.52
N ARG A 56 6.94 6.18 -3.10
CA ARG A 56 5.93 6.43 -2.08
C ARG A 56 4.54 6.19 -2.64
N MET A 57 3.70 5.59 -1.80
CA MET A 57 2.34 5.19 -2.11
C MET A 57 1.37 5.82 -1.13
N GLU A 58 0.15 6.05 -1.58
CA GLU A 58 -1.00 6.46 -0.77
C GLU A 58 -2.11 5.42 -0.87
N VAL A 59 -2.84 5.21 0.22
CA VAL A 59 -4.02 4.35 0.22
C VAL A 59 -5.15 5.09 -0.48
N THR A 60 -5.65 4.50 -1.57
CA THR A 60 -6.77 5.06 -2.35
C THR A 60 -8.03 4.20 -2.28
N GLY A 61 -7.93 2.97 -1.79
CA GLY A 61 -9.08 2.08 -1.61
C GLY A 61 -8.77 0.97 -0.61
N ILE A 62 -9.81 0.55 0.12
CA ILE A 62 -9.78 -0.61 1.02
C ILE A 62 -11.08 -1.37 0.83
N ASP A 63 -10.98 -2.62 0.39
CA ASP A 63 -12.11 -3.53 0.21
C ASP A 63 -11.95 -4.74 1.14
N MET A 64 -13.00 -5.06 1.91
CA MET A 64 -13.00 -6.19 2.84
C MET A 64 -14.06 -7.22 2.42
N LEU A 65 -13.62 -8.41 2.02
CA LEU A 65 -14.48 -9.46 1.48
C LEU A 65 -13.97 -10.85 1.89
N GLY A 66 -14.86 -11.72 2.37
CA GLY A 66 -14.54 -13.14 2.57
C GLY A 66 -13.39 -13.44 3.55
N GLY A 67 -13.03 -12.49 4.42
CA GLY A 67 -11.89 -12.60 5.33
C GLY A 67 -10.59 -11.98 4.81
N GLU A 68 -10.58 -11.49 3.57
CA GLU A 68 -9.47 -10.76 2.95
C GLU A 68 -9.67 -9.26 3.00
N THR A 69 -8.58 -8.54 3.24
CA THR A 69 -8.54 -7.09 3.07
C THR A 69 -7.63 -6.76 1.90
N ARG A 70 -8.24 -6.29 0.81
CA ARG A 70 -7.54 -5.74 -0.34
C ARG A 70 -7.32 -4.26 -0.14
N VAL A 71 -6.09 -3.82 -0.32
CA VAL A 71 -5.68 -2.43 -0.23
C VAL A 71 -5.17 -1.99 -1.59
N THR A 72 -5.74 -0.90 -2.10
CA THR A 72 -5.30 -0.24 -3.33
C THR A 72 -4.35 0.90 -2.96
N LEU A 73 -3.16 0.85 -3.51
CA LEU A 73 -2.09 1.81 -3.31
C LEU A 73 -1.77 2.50 -4.63
N ALA A 74 -1.83 3.82 -4.68
CA ALA A 74 -1.42 4.61 -5.83
C ALA A 74 -0.11 5.34 -5.54
N ALA A 75 0.73 5.52 -6.56
CA ALA A 75 1.92 6.34 -6.42
C ALA A 75 1.54 7.78 -6.02
N LEU A 76 2.29 8.36 -5.08
CA LEU A 76 2.02 9.69 -4.57
C LEU A 76 2.03 10.71 -5.73
N GLY A 77 0.95 11.47 -5.89
CA GLY A 77 0.75 12.40 -7.01
C GLY A 77 0.01 11.85 -8.23
N ALA A 78 -0.28 10.55 -8.30
CA ALA A 78 -1.15 9.97 -9.35
C ALA A 78 -2.60 10.49 -9.25
N GLY A 79 -3.06 10.84 -8.04
CA GLY A 79 -4.39 11.41 -7.78
C GLY A 79 -4.48 12.94 -7.88
N GLN A 80 -3.37 13.66 -8.05
CA GLN A 80 -3.39 15.13 -8.09
C GLN A 80 -3.57 15.66 -9.50
N ARG A 81 -4.59 15.15 -10.20
CA ARG A 81 -5.25 15.85 -11.31
C ARG A 81 -6.59 16.37 -10.80
N LEU A 82 -6.53 17.40 -9.95
CA LEU A 82 -7.69 18.25 -9.68
C LEU A 82 -7.94 19.06 -10.97
N MET A 83 -9.03 18.74 -11.67
CA MET A 83 -9.71 19.67 -12.58
C MET A 83 -10.89 20.29 -11.85
#